data_AF-A0A4Y2SWZ6-F1
#
_entry.id   AF-A0A4Y2SWZ6-F1
#
_cell.length_a   1.000
_cell.length_b   1.000
_cell.length_c   1.000
_cell.angle_alpha   90.00
_cell.angle_beta   90.00
_cell.angle_gamma   90.00
#
_symmetry.space_group_name_H-M   'P 1'
#
loop_
_entity.id
_entity.type
_entity.pdbx_description
1 polymer ?
#
loop_
_entity_poly.entity_id
_entity_poly.type
_entity_poly.pdbx_seq_one_letter_code
_entity_poly.pdbx_strand_id
1 'polypeptide(L)'
;MWRFCRKPAKVVVGGKVRVLIVRLRNGTPDTAKCVGKPILVHQHFNSVKDTWNAVWAIYFHTRSTDNEPLHSFCPAGETPWCKYSQAVSKGTAKIFRQKNSLPPAAMDAIKPIFNSLSHPELLNRCLLAYTQNTNESLNSVIWQICPKISGSGRRIAEIAVYESVVRFNEGRLGRLNIMKELELCISNNAISSHNKGDI
;
A
#
# COMPACT_ATOMS: atom_id res chain seq x y z
N MET A 1 44.97 16.94 -14.93
CA MET A 1 46.05 16.60 -13.99
C MET A 1 45.47 15.71 -12.89
N TRP A 2 45.85 14.42 -12.95
CA TRP A 2 45.88 13.35 -11.94
C TRP A 2 44.74 13.12 -10.92
N ARG A 3 44.36 11.84 -10.87
CA ARG A 3 43.37 11.16 -10.04
C ARG A 3 43.76 11.12 -8.57
N PHE A 4 42.77 11.08 -7.68
CA PHE A 4 42.79 10.17 -6.53
C PHE A 4 41.57 9.26 -6.56
N CYS A 5 41.78 8.09 -7.15
CA CYS A 5 40.88 6.96 -7.09
C CYS A 5 41.15 6.23 -5.76
N ARG A 6 40.33 6.45 -4.73
CA ARG A 6 40.27 5.50 -3.61
C ARG A 6 39.33 4.38 -4.03
N LYS A 7 39.92 3.27 -4.49
CA LYS A 7 39.19 2.01 -4.72
C LYS A 7 38.52 1.61 -3.40
N PRO A 8 37.22 1.29 -3.36
CA PRO A 8 36.69 0.55 -2.23
C PRO A 8 37.26 -0.87 -2.28
N ALA A 9 37.79 -1.32 -1.14
CA ALA A 9 38.27 -2.67 -0.94
C ALA A 9 37.14 -3.67 -1.26
N LYS A 10 37.42 -4.62 -2.15
CA LYS A 10 36.55 -5.79 -2.36
C LYS A 10 36.97 -6.85 -1.34
N VAL A 11 36.16 -7.02 -0.30
CA VAL A 11 36.16 -8.27 0.46
C VAL A 11 35.17 -9.20 -0.24
N VAL A 12 35.69 -10.25 -0.87
CA VAL A 12 34.88 -11.34 -1.43
C VAL A 12 34.68 -12.36 -0.33
N VAL A 13 33.46 -12.47 0.18
CA VAL A 13 32.99 -13.65 0.92
C VAL A 13 31.64 -14.03 0.32
N GLY A 14 31.56 -15.28 -0.15
CA GLY A 14 30.42 -15.80 -0.88
C GLY A 14 29.12 -15.79 -0.08
N GLY A 15 28.01 -15.54 -0.78
CA GLY A 15 26.65 -15.63 -0.24
C GLY A 15 25.97 -14.28 -0.01
N LYS A 16 25.36 -13.72 -1.07
CA LYS A 16 24.38 -12.60 -1.08
C LYS A 16 24.43 -11.64 0.13
N VAL A 17 25.31 -10.64 0.07
CA VAL A 17 25.21 -9.44 0.92
C VAL A 17 24.56 -8.31 0.09
N ARG A 18 23.40 -7.80 0.52
CA ARG A 18 22.80 -6.58 -0.04
C ARG A 18 23.40 -5.38 0.71
N VAL A 19 24.14 -4.54 -0.02
CA VAL A 19 24.70 -3.28 0.48
C VAL A 19 23.59 -2.23 0.61
N LEU A 20 23.46 -1.64 1.79
CA LEU A 20 22.65 -0.44 2.01
C LEU A 20 23.49 0.77 1.56
N ILE A 21 23.16 1.36 0.42
CA ILE A 21 23.72 2.65 0.01
C ILE A 21 22.76 3.73 0.52
N VAL A 22 23.08 4.32 1.67
CA VAL A 22 22.42 5.55 2.13
C VAL A 22 23.13 6.72 1.47
N ARG A 23 22.47 7.36 0.51
CA ARG A 23 22.95 8.60 -0.09
C ARG A 23 22.39 9.76 0.71
N LEU A 24 23.18 10.29 1.66
CA LEU A 24 22.82 11.51 2.38
C LEU A 24 23.04 12.71 1.45
N ARG A 25 21.95 13.39 1.07
CA ARG A 25 21.99 14.78 0.59
C ARG A 25 21.11 15.61 1.52
N ASN A 26 21.74 16.62 2.13
CA ASN A 26 21.11 17.79 2.74
C ASN A 26 19.98 17.56 3.76
N GLY A 27 20.26 16.82 4.84
CA GLY A 27 19.65 17.10 6.15
C GLY A 27 18.14 16.92 6.34
N THR A 28 17.37 16.58 5.31
CA THR A 28 15.94 16.24 5.41
C THR A 28 15.73 14.77 5.03
N PRO A 29 15.08 13.95 5.89
CA PRO A 29 14.77 12.58 5.53
C PRO A 29 13.62 12.57 4.50
N ASP A 30 13.97 12.58 3.21
CA ASP A 30 13.02 12.34 2.13
C ASP A 30 12.47 10.91 2.24
N THR A 31 11.14 10.83 2.43
CA THR A 31 10.26 9.66 2.31
C THR A 31 10.91 8.32 2.61
N ALA A 32 10.74 7.84 3.85
CA ALA A 32 10.97 6.45 4.17
C ALA A 32 10.16 5.58 3.20
N LYS A 33 10.83 4.95 2.23
CA LYS A 33 10.25 3.83 1.48
C LYS A 33 10.06 2.70 2.49
N CYS A 34 8.84 2.58 3.01
CA CYS A 34 8.41 1.46 3.82
C CYS A 34 8.52 0.18 3.00
N VAL A 35 9.66 -0.52 3.06
CA VAL A 35 9.77 -1.91 2.61
C VAL A 35 9.24 -2.79 3.74
N GLY A 36 7.94 -2.66 4.01
CA GLY A 36 7.14 -3.59 4.79
C GLY A 36 6.23 -4.33 3.82
N LYS A 37 5.96 -5.61 4.07
CA LYS A 37 4.92 -6.33 3.31
C LYS A 37 3.63 -5.49 3.39
N PRO A 38 2.94 -5.22 2.26
CA PRO A 38 1.68 -4.52 2.31
C PRO A 38 0.71 -5.41 3.09
N ILE A 39 0.41 -5.01 4.32
CA ILE A 39 -0.80 -5.51 4.98
C ILE A 39 -1.92 -4.81 4.23
N LEU A 40 -2.58 -5.59 3.39
CA LEU A 40 -3.84 -5.21 2.77
C LEU A 40 -4.79 -4.80 3.91
N VAL A 41 -4.97 -3.48 4.08
CA VAL A 41 -6.07 -2.87 4.83
C VAL A 41 -7.36 -3.06 3.98
N HIS A 42 -7.65 -4.30 3.61
CA HIS A 42 -8.84 -4.72 2.87
C HIS A 42 -9.76 -5.55 3.78
N GLN A 43 -9.65 -5.38 5.11
CA GLN A 43 -10.78 -5.66 5.99
C GLN A 43 -11.44 -4.31 6.22
N HIS A 44 -12.74 -4.22 5.91
CA HIS A 44 -13.57 -3.08 6.30
C HIS A 44 -13.56 -3.02 7.83
N PHE A 45 -12.65 -2.23 8.38
CA PHE A 45 -12.71 -1.86 9.78
C PHE A 45 -13.94 -0.97 9.92
N ASN A 46 -14.95 -1.47 10.62
CA ASN A 46 -16.21 -0.75 10.81
C ASN A 46 -16.12 0.27 11.97
N SER A 47 -14.94 0.39 12.60
CA SER A 47 -14.72 1.24 13.76
C SER A 47 -13.27 1.71 13.86
N VAL A 48 -13.08 2.94 14.35
CA VAL A 48 -11.78 3.52 14.70
C VAL A 48 -11.02 2.61 15.67
N LYS A 49 -11.74 1.96 16.59
CA LYS A 49 -11.16 1.06 17.59
C LYS A 49 -10.55 -0.19 16.93
N ASP A 50 -11.19 -0.73 15.90
CA ASP A 50 -10.70 -1.92 15.22
C ASP A 50 -9.45 -1.61 14.41
N THR A 51 -9.44 -0.45 13.72
CA THR A 51 -8.25 0.04 13.03
C THR A 51 -7.11 0.32 14.00
N TRP A 52 -7.41 0.92 15.16
CA TRP A 52 -6.42 1.16 16.21
C TRP A 52 -5.82 -0.15 16.72
N ASN A 53 -6.65 -1.15 17.02
CA ASN A 53 -6.21 -2.48 17.44
C ASN A 53 -5.34 -3.13 16.37
N ALA A 54 -5.71 -3.03 15.09
CA ALA A 54 -4.94 -3.58 13.99
C ALA A 54 -3.55 -2.93 13.84
N VAL A 55 -3.46 -1.60 13.97
CA VAL A 55 -2.18 -0.87 13.95
C VAL A 55 -1.29 -1.33 15.10
N TRP A 56 -1.82 -1.46 16.32
CA TRP A 56 -1.05 -1.93 17.46
C TRP A 56 -0.72 -3.42 17.39
N ALA A 57 -1.58 -4.25 16.79
CA ALA A 57 -1.27 -5.66 16.54
C ALA A 57 0.01 -5.80 15.72
N ILE A 58 0.26 -4.93 14.74
CA ILE A 58 1.51 -4.94 13.96
C ILE A 58 2.73 -4.66 14.85
N TYR A 59 2.64 -3.65 15.72
CA TYR A 59 3.71 -3.32 16.66
C TYR A 59 4.01 -4.51 17.58
N PHE A 60 2.98 -5.08 18.20
CA PHE A 60 3.15 -6.19 19.13
C PHE A 60 3.57 -7.50 18.44
N HIS A 61 3.12 -7.76 17.22
CA HIS A 61 3.62 -8.88 16.42
C HIS A 61 5.11 -8.79 16.13
N THR A 62 5.60 -7.56 15.91
CA THR A 62 7.01 -7.31 15.60
C THR A 62 7.89 -7.37 16.84
N ARG A 63 7.33 -7.09 18.03
CA ARG A 63 7.99 -7.28 19.33
C ARG A 63 7.88 -8.70 19.87
N SER A 64 6.86 -9.45 19.46
CA SER A 64 6.55 -10.81 19.94
C SER A 64 7.77 -11.73 19.85
N THR A 65 7.87 -12.67 20.78
CA THR A 65 8.90 -13.72 20.79
C THR A 65 8.25 -15.08 21.06
N ASP A 66 8.99 -16.17 20.83
CA ASP A 66 8.50 -17.53 21.13
C ASP A 66 8.15 -17.71 22.62
N ASN A 67 8.90 -17.05 23.50
CA ASN A 67 8.72 -17.15 24.95
C ASN A 67 7.63 -16.17 25.45
N GLU A 68 7.42 -15.08 24.74
CA GLU A 68 6.46 -14.03 25.07
C GLU A 68 5.60 -13.70 23.82
N PRO A 69 4.56 -14.52 23.54
CA PRO A 69 3.69 -14.30 22.39
C PRO A 69 2.74 -13.12 22.63
N LEU A 70 2.98 -11.99 21.95
CA LEU A 70 2.21 -10.75 22.11
C LEU A 70 1.16 -10.61 21.00
N HIS A 71 0.01 -11.28 21.17
CA HIS A 71 -1.07 -11.33 20.18
C HIS A 71 -2.43 -10.81 20.68
N SER A 72 -2.47 -10.13 21.84
CA SER A 72 -3.71 -9.69 22.49
C SER A 72 -4.55 -8.69 21.70
N PHE A 73 -3.97 -8.01 20.70
CA PHE A 73 -4.68 -7.07 19.82
C PHE A 73 -5.24 -7.73 18.56
N CYS A 74 -5.06 -9.03 18.39
CA CYS A 74 -5.68 -9.77 17.31
C CYS A 74 -7.15 -10.06 17.64
N PRO A 75 -8.04 -10.05 16.63
CA PRO A 75 -9.40 -10.56 16.79
C PRO A 75 -9.36 -12.01 17.27
N ALA A 76 -10.32 -12.39 18.12
CA ALA A 76 -10.50 -13.76 18.55
C ALA A 76 -10.92 -14.64 17.36
N GLY A 77 -10.31 -15.83 17.23
CA GLY A 77 -10.62 -16.81 16.18
C GLY A 77 -9.59 -16.85 15.04
N GLU A 78 -9.94 -17.61 13.99
CA GLU A 78 -9.10 -17.76 12.81
C GLU A 78 -9.08 -16.46 11.99
N THR A 79 -8.06 -15.63 12.21
CA THR A 79 -7.80 -14.47 11.37
C THR A 79 -6.75 -14.83 10.32
N PRO A 80 -6.97 -14.50 9.04
CA PRO A 80 -6.08 -14.92 7.96
C PRO A 80 -4.67 -14.31 8.07
N TRP A 81 -4.54 -13.20 8.81
CA TRP A 81 -3.29 -12.46 8.94
C TRP A 81 -2.52 -12.75 10.24
N CYS A 82 -3.14 -13.26 11.31
CA CYS A 82 -2.44 -13.66 12.53
C CYS A 82 -2.14 -15.16 12.54
N LYS A 83 -0.90 -15.51 12.14
CA LYS A 83 -0.46 -16.91 12.08
C LYS A 83 -0.40 -17.59 13.45
N TYR A 84 -0.13 -16.83 14.51
CA TYR A 84 -0.14 -17.36 15.87
C TYR A 84 -1.57 -17.76 16.29
N SER A 85 -2.56 -16.89 16.04
CA SER A 85 -3.98 -17.22 16.32
C SER A 85 -4.42 -18.47 15.55
N GLN A 86 -4.04 -18.59 14.28
CA GLN A 86 -4.29 -19.81 13.49
C GLN A 86 -3.62 -21.05 14.09
N ALA A 87 -2.38 -20.92 14.57
CA ALA A 87 -1.68 -22.04 15.20
C ALA A 87 -2.35 -22.45 16.52
N VAL A 88 -2.86 -21.49 17.30
CA VAL A 88 -3.66 -21.76 18.50
C VAL A 88 -4.96 -22.48 18.15
N SER A 89 -5.73 -21.99 17.18
CA SER A 89 -6.97 -22.63 16.71
C SER A 89 -6.76 -24.06 16.20
N LYS A 90 -5.61 -24.32 15.56
CA LYS A 90 -5.24 -25.65 15.04
C LYS A 90 -4.53 -26.55 16.06
N GLY A 91 -4.36 -26.10 17.31
CA GLY A 91 -3.63 -26.85 18.34
C GLY A 91 -2.11 -27.02 18.07
N THR A 92 -1.55 -26.27 17.13
CA THR A 92 -0.14 -26.35 16.71
C THR A 92 0.73 -25.22 17.30
N ALA A 93 0.21 -24.45 18.26
CA ALA A 93 0.92 -23.33 18.90
C ALA A 93 2.30 -23.70 19.45
N LYS A 94 2.49 -24.92 19.96
CA LYS A 94 3.79 -25.40 20.47
C LYS A 94 4.89 -25.48 19.41
N ILE A 95 4.51 -25.64 18.15
CA ILE A 95 5.43 -25.76 17.00
C ILE A 95 5.63 -24.38 16.34
N PHE A 96 4.76 -23.42 16.64
CA PHE A 96 4.85 -22.08 16.08
C PHE A 96 6.15 -21.41 16.55
N ARG A 97 6.86 -20.84 15.58
CA ARG A 97 8.09 -20.07 15.81
C ARG A 97 7.88 -18.68 15.23
N GLN A 98 7.98 -17.69 16.10
CA GLN A 98 7.96 -16.29 15.78
C GLN A 98 9.17 -15.94 14.92
N LYS A 99 8.90 -15.28 13.80
CA LYS A 99 9.94 -14.87 12.85
C LYS A 99 10.10 -13.36 12.90
N ASN A 100 11.34 -12.89 12.78
CA ASN A 100 11.67 -11.48 12.59
C ASN A 100 11.27 -10.56 13.76
N SER A 101 11.48 -11.00 15.01
CA SER A 101 11.37 -10.11 16.16
C SER A 101 12.45 -9.03 16.11
N LEU A 102 12.08 -7.78 16.37
CA LEU A 102 13.02 -6.67 16.42
C LEU A 102 13.56 -6.45 17.84
N PRO A 103 14.81 -6.00 17.99
CA PRO A 103 15.37 -5.65 19.30
C PRO A 103 14.54 -4.57 20.01
N PRO A 104 14.43 -4.60 21.36
CA PRO A 104 13.65 -3.61 22.12
C PRO A 104 14.00 -2.15 21.78
N ALA A 105 15.29 -1.83 21.64
CA ALA A 105 15.73 -0.49 21.28
C ALA A 105 15.17 0.01 19.93
N ALA A 106 15.02 -0.89 18.94
CA ALA A 106 14.40 -0.55 17.66
C ALA A 106 12.89 -0.37 17.79
N MET A 107 12.23 -1.20 18.61
CA MET A 107 10.80 -1.06 18.90
C MET A 107 10.48 0.25 19.62
N ASP A 108 11.30 0.64 20.60
CA ASP A 108 11.13 1.90 21.32
C ASP A 108 11.34 3.11 20.40
N ALA A 109 12.30 3.03 19.47
CA ALA A 109 12.53 4.08 18.47
C ALA A 109 11.36 4.26 17.49
N ILE A 110 10.66 3.19 17.11
CA ILE A 110 9.53 3.26 16.16
C ILE A 110 8.17 3.45 16.84
N LYS A 111 8.06 3.23 18.16
CA LYS A 111 6.81 3.39 18.92
C LYS A 111 6.12 4.75 18.70
N PRO A 112 6.82 5.90 18.64
CA PRO A 112 6.19 7.19 18.35
C PRO A 112 5.49 7.22 16.99
N ILE A 113 5.99 6.48 15.99
CA ILE A 113 5.37 6.38 14.67
C ILE A 113 4.02 5.67 14.79
N PHE A 114 3.96 4.57 15.55
CA PHE A 114 2.70 3.86 15.80
C PHE A 114 1.70 4.73 16.57
N ASN A 115 2.14 5.51 17.56
CA ASN A 115 1.28 6.49 18.24
C ASN A 115 0.65 7.48 17.24
N SER A 116 1.46 8.05 16.35
CA SER A 116 0.97 8.99 15.34
C SER A 116 0.02 8.33 14.33
N LEU A 117 0.31 7.09 13.92
CA LEU A 117 -0.57 6.31 13.02
C LEU A 117 -1.88 5.90 13.68
N SER A 118 -1.91 5.79 15.01
CA SER A 118 -3.08 5.46 15.81
C SER A 118 -3.92 6.68 16.23
N HIS A 119 -3.61 7.88 15.72
CA HIS A 119 -4.36 9.09 16.08
C HIS A 119 -5.81 8.99 15.58
N PRO A 120 -6.83 9.23 16.44
CA PRO A 120 -8.23 8.98 16.09
C PRO A 120 -8.71 9.79 14.88
N GLU A 121 -8.22 11.02 14.72
CA GLU A 121 -8.53 11.85 13.54
C GLU A 121 -8.00 11.26 12.23
N LEU A 122 -6.80 10.65 12.26
CA LEU A 122 -6.25 9.96 11.10
C LEU A 122 -7.07 8.69 10.80
N LEU A 123 -7.35 7.89 11.82
CA LEU A 123 -8.11 6.65 11.69
C LEU A 123 -9.55 6.91 11.20
N ASN A 124 -10.19 7.98 11.66
CA ASN A 124 -11.53 8.35 11.23
C ASN A 124 -11.59 8.71 9.74
N ARG A 125 -10.54 9.37 9.21
CA ARG A 125 -10.41 9.60 7.76
C ARG A 125 -10.20 8.30 6.97
N CYS A 126 -9.54 7.31 7.57
CA CYS A 126 -9.37 6.00 6.95
C CYS A 126 -10.67 5.18 6.89
N LEU A 127 -11.62 5.38 7.83
CA LEU A 127 -12.91 4.69 7.81
C LEU A 127 -13.78 5.05 6.59
N LEU A 128 -13.66 6.28 6.11
CA LEU A 128 -14.39 6.75 4.95
C LEU A 128 -13.85 6.19 3.63
N ALA A 129 -12.79 5.35 3.70
CA ALA A 129 -12.16 4.69 2.57
C ALA A 129 -11.79 5.64 1.42
N TYR A 130 -11.54 6.92 1.73
CA TYR A 130 -11.08 7.86 0.72
C TYR A 130 -9.75 7.38 0.17
N THR A 131 -9.68 7.29 -1.17
CA THR A 131 -8.43 6.90 -1.83
C THR A 131 -7.32 7.83 -1.38
N GLN A 132 -6.26 7.25 -0.82
CA GLN A 132 -5.15 7.97 -0.20
C GLN A 132 -4.41 8.90 -1.17
N ASN A 133 -4.69 8.76 -2.47
CA ASN A 133 -4.15 9.62 -3.51
C ASN A 133 -5.05 9.69 -4.75
N THR A 134 -6.05 10.57 -4.72
CA THR A 134 -6.91 10.88 -5.89
C THR A 134 -6.10 11.30 -7.11
N ASN A 135 -4.96 11.95 -6.91
CA ASN A 135 -4.09 12.37 -8.00
C ASN A 135 -3.36 11.17 -8.63
N GLU A 136 -2.87 10.20 -7.86
CA GLU A 136 -2.26 8.98 -8.41
C GLU A 136 -3.29 8.11 -9.11
N SER A 137 -4.49 7.98 -8.56
CA SER A 137 -5.54 7.18 -9.20
C SER A 137 -6.01 7.82 -10.52
N LEU A 138 -6.20 9.14 -10.56
CA LEU A 138 -6.50 9.86 -11.81
C LEU A 138 -5.34 9.76 -12.81
N ASN A 139 -4.10 9.99 -12.36
CA ASN A 139 -2.92 9.86 -13.22
C ASN A 139 -2.78 8.45 -13.79
N SER A 140 -3.13 7.42 -13.02
CA SER A 140 -3.16 6.04 -13.52
C SER A 140 -4.14 5.86 -14.68
N VAL A 141 -5.32 6.49 -14.62
CA VAL A 141 -6.29 6.47 -15.72
C VAL A 141 -5.75 7.23 -16.94
N ILE A 142 -5.18 8.42 -16.73
CA ILE A 142 -4.54 9.20 -17.80
C ILE A 142 -3.48 8.37 -18.51
N TRP A 143 -2.61 7.68 -17.77
CA TRP A 143 -1.53 6.89 -18.38
C TRP A 143 -1.99 5.59 -19.04
N GLN A 144 -3.20 5.10 -18.75
CA GLN A 144 -3.80 4.00 -19.52
C GLN A 144 -4.22 4.45 -20.92
N ILE A 145 -4.58 5.72 -21.10
CA ILE A 145 -5.01 6.28 -22.38
C ILE A 145 -3.83 6.92 -23.12
N CYS A 146 -2.98 7.66 -22.40
CA CYS A 146 -1.80 8.33 -22.90
C CYS A 146 -0.56 7.92 -22.10
N PRO A 147 0.08 6.80 -22.46
CA PRO A 147 1.27 6.30 -21.75
C PRO A 147 2.41 7.31 -21.75
N LYS A 148 3.18 7.37 -20.65
CA LYS A 148 4.35 8.26 -20.54
C LYS A 148 5.44 7.98 -21.56
N ILE A 149 5.50 6.74 -22.05
CA ILE A 149 6.55 6.25 -22.96
C ILE A 149 6.26 6.61 -24.41
N SER A 150 5.00 6.91 -24.75
CA SER A 150 4.62 7.36 -26.07
C SER A 150 4.63 8.89 -26.10
N GLY A 151 5.41 9.47 -27.01
CA GLY A 151 5.31 10.90 -27.29
C GLY A 151 3.96 11.20 -27.94
N SER A 152 3.01 11.71 -27.18
CA SER A 152 1.70 12.14 -27.69
C SER A 152 1.72 13.64 -28.00
N GLY A 153 1.09 14.03 -29.12
CA GLY A 153 0.87 15.43 -29.42
C GLY A 153 -0.06 16.09 -28.39
N ARG A 154 0.06 17.40 -28.18
CA ARG A 154 -0.71 18.18 -27.19
C ARG A 154 -2.21 17.87 -27.21
N ARG A 155 -2.81 17.88 -28.40
CA ARG A 155 -4.25 17.65 -28.58
C ARG A 155 -4.70 16.25 -28.15
N ILE A 156 -3.86 15.23 -28.36
CA ILE A 156 -4.15 13.85 -27.93
C ILE A 156 -4.08 13.77 -26.40
N ALA A 157 -3.07 14.40 -25.80
CA ALA A 157 -2.94 14.46 -24.35
C ALA A 157 -4.14 15.18 -23.69
N GLU A 158 -4.60 16.30 -24.27
CA GLU A 158 -5.80 17.01 -23.80
C GLU A 158 -7.05 16.13 -23.85
N ILE A 159 -7.32 15.45 -24.98
CA ILE A 159 -8.46 14.52 -25.10
C ILE A 159 -8.36 13.38 -24.09
N ALA A 160 -7.16 12.80 -23.91
CA ALA A 160 -6.94 11.74 -22.95
C ALA A 160 -7.23 12.19 -21.51
N VAL A 161 -6.89 13.42 -21.15
CA VAL A 161 -7.21 13.99 -19.82
C VAL A 161 -8.72 14.13 -19.64
N TYR A 162 -9.44 14.71 -20.61
CA TYR A 162 -10.90 14.85 -20.52
C TYR A 162 -11.62 13.51 -20.39
N GLU A 163 -11.27 12.53 -21.23
CA GLU A 163 -11.80 11.16 -21.15
C GLU A 163 -11.48 10.51 -19.80
N SER A 164 -10.28 10.75 -19.26
CA SER A 164 -9.87 10.21 -17.97
C SER A 164 -10.67 10.79 -16.81
N VAL A 165 -10.98 12.08 -16.83
CA VAL A 165 -11.79 12.74 -15.80
C VAL A 165 -13.21 12.17 -15.80
N VAL A 166 -13.82 12.03 -16.98
CA VAL A 166 -15.17 11.44 -17.10
C VAL A 166 -15.16 9.99 -16.64
N ARG A 167 -14.16 9.20 -17.05
CA ARG A 167 -14.01 7.81 -16.60
C ARG A 167 -13.75 7.69 -15.10
N PHE A 168 -13.03 8.63 -14.50
CA PHE A 168 -12.73 8.63 -13.08
C PHE A 168 -13.96 8.95 -12.22
N ASN A 169 -14.77 9.93 -12.65
CA ASN A 169 -15.94 10.39 -11.91
C ASN A 169 -17.20 9.56 -12.17
N GLU A 170 -17.45 9.19 -13.43
CA GLU A 170 -18.71 8.57 -13.89
C GLU A 170 -18.51 7.13 -14.41
N GLY A 171 -17.28 6.62 -14.39
CA GLY A 171 -16.97 5.26 -14.81
C GLY A 171 -17.31 5.02 -16.28
N ARG A 172 -18.02 3.91 -16.54
CA ARG A 172 -18.44 3.52 -17.89
C ARG A 172 -19.60 4.38 -18.43
N LEU A 173 -20.43 4.94 -17.54
CA LEU A 173 -21.62 5.69 -17.94
C LEU A 173 -21.23 6.99 -18.64
N GLY A 174 -20.30 7.76 -18.06
CA GLY A 174 -19.84 9.00 -18.67
C GLY A 174 -19.23 8.79 -20.06
N ARG A 175 -18.50 7.68 -20.25
CA ARG A 175 -17.98 7.31 -21.57
C ARG A 175 -19.08 7.03 -22.58
N LEU A 176 -20.16 6.36 -22.18
CA LEU A 176 -21.32 6.14 -23.06
C LEU A 176 -22.00 7.47 -23.43
N ASN A 177 -22.06 8.43 -22.50
CA ASN A 177 -22.61 9.76 -22.78
C ASN A 177 -21.75 10.50 -23.82
N ILE A 178 -20.43 10.51 -23.67
CA ILE A 178 -19.52 11.08 -24.68
C ILE A 178 -19.77 10.45 -26.06
N MET A 179 -19.89 9.12 -26.13
CA MET A 179 -20.12 8.43 -27.39
C MET A 179 -21.46 8.80 -28.04
N LYS A 180 -22.51 9.01 -27.24
CA LYS A 180 -23.82 9.48 -27.72
C LYS A 180 -23.76 10.89 -28.28
N GLU A 181 -23.11 11.81 -27.56
CA GLU A 181 -22.94 13.21 -28.00
C GLU A 181 -22.09 13.32 -29.28
N LEU A 182 -21.14 12.39 -29.47
CA LEU A 182 -20.34 12.28 -30.69
C LEU A 182 -21.04 11.48 -31.81
N GLU A 183 -22.30 11.10 -31.61
CA GLU A 183 -23.11 10.33 -32.57
C GLU A 183 -22.46 9.00 -33.01
N LEU A 184 -21.69 8.38 -32.11
CA LEU A 184 -21.03 7.10 -32.38
C LEU A 184 -22.00 5.93 -32.16
N CYS A 185 -21.94 4.93 -33.04
CA CYS A 185 -22.72 3.70 -32.88
C CYS A 185 -22.25 2.91 -31.66
N ILE A 186 -23.10 2.81 -30.64
CA ILE A 186 -22.84 2.03 -29.42
C ILE A 186 -23.49 0.65 -29.56
N SER A 187 -22.73 -0.41 -29.33
CA SER A 187 -23.28 -1.77 -29.35
C SER A 187 -24.15 -2.05 -28.11
N ASN A 188 -25.18 -2.90 -28.27
CA ASN A 188 -26.01 -3.38 -27.16
C ASN A 188 -25.20 -4.09 -26.07
N ASN A 189 -24.02 -4.64 -26.41
CA ASN A 189 -23.08 -5.23 -25.44
C ASN A 189 -22.46 -4.18 -24.53
N ALA A 190 -22.09 -3.01 -25.06
CA ALA A 190 -21.56 -1.92 -24.25
C ALA A 190 -22.63 -1.38 -23.28
N ILE A 191 -23.88 -1.24 -23.77
CA ILE A 191 -25.02 -0.81 -22.95
C ILE A 191 -25.31 -1.83 -21.83
N SER A 192 -25.36 -3.12 -22.15
CA SER A 192 -25.65 -4.18 -21.17
C SER A 192 -24.50 -4.44 -20.19
N SER A 193 -23.25 -4.14 -20.56
CA SER A 193 -22.08 -4.26 -19.66
C SER A 193 -22.08 -3.24 -18.51
N HIS A 194 -22.84 -2.15 -18.65
CA HIS A 194 -23.08 -1.22 -17.54
C HIS A 194 -23.89 -1.88 -16.44
N ASN A 195 -25.01 -2.52 -16.78
CA ASN A 195 -25.97 -3.12 -15.83
C ASN A 195 -25.40 -4.30 -15.02
N LYS A 196 -24.22 -4.82 -15.39
CA LYS A 196 -23.53 -5.91 -14.67
C LYS A 196 -22.50 -5.41 -13.64
N GLY A 197 -22.27 -4.10 -13.55
CA GLY A 197 -21.23 -3.51 -12.71
C GLY A 197 -21.63 -3.14 -11.29
N ASP A 198 -22.91 -3.28 -10.92
CA ASP A 198 -23.49 -2.80 -9.66
C ASP A 198 -23.76 -3.93 -8.64
N ILE A 199 -22.95 -5.01 -8.66
CA ILE A 199 -23.04 -6.14 -7.70
C ILE A 199 -21.77 -6.22 -6.86
#